data_AF-A0A2V8BJQ1-F1
#
_entry.id   AF-A0A2V8BJQ1-F1
#
_cell.length_a   1.000
_cell.length_b   1.000
_cell.length_c   1.000
_cell.angle_alpha   90.00
_cell.angle_beta   90.00
_cell.angle_gamma   90.00
#
_symmetry.space_group_name_H-M   'P 1'
#
loop_
_entity.id
_entity.type
_entity.pdbx_description
1 polymer ?
#
loop_
_entity_poly.entity_id
_entity_poly.type
_entity_poly.pdbx_seq_one_letter_code
_entity_poly.pdbx_strand_id
1 'polypeptide(L)'
;MGITMTAELADCFATKREGVGFVLDAFRTAFPDVDPWVFGTDGQFRSVAEARNRPEDVAAANWVASAMLVARSFPEALFLDVGSTTTDIIPIVGGRVAARGRTDTARLLSGELVYTGALRTPVAAIVRWVTLSVGRCRVAAEHFAVAADVHLWLGHIDQGDYTCDTPDGRG
;
A
#
# COMPACT_ATOMS: atom_id res chain seq x y z
N MET A 1 15.24 15.76 -7.70
CA MET A 1 14.92 14.60 -6.83
C MET A 1 13.65 13.95 -7.36
N GLY A 2 13.50 12.63 -7.33
CA GLY A 2 12.24 11.95 -7.70
C GLY A 2 11.46 11.56 -6.45
N ILE A 3 10.15 11.79 -6.43
CA ILE A 3 9.27 11.42 -5.31
C ILE A 3 8.09 10.59 -5.80
N THR A 4 7.62 9.65 -4.97
CA THR A 4 6.35 8.93 -5.15
C THR A 4 5.51 9.16 -3.90
N MET A 5 4.18 9.04 -4.04
CA MET A 5 3.24 9.38 -2.96
C MET A 5 2.46 8.13 -2.51
N THR A 6 2.31 8.00 -1.19
CA THR A 6 1.48 6.98 -0.50
C THR A 6 0.52 7.55 0.54
N ALA A 7 0.84 8.72 1.10
CA ALA A 7 0.16 9.29 2.26
C ALA A 7 -1.08 10.12 1.90
N GLU A 8 -1.28 10.46 0.63
CA GLU A 8 -2.35 11.33 0.14
C GLU A 8 -3.75 10.71 0.22
N LEU A 9 -3.85 9.43 0.60
CA LEU A 9 -5.09 8.69 0.84
C LEU A 9 -5.42 8.49 2.32
N ALA A 10 -4.68 9.16 3.20
CA ALA A 10 -4.98 9.13 4.63
C ALA A 10 -6.38 9.69 4.91
N ASP A 11 -7.02 9.13 5.92
CA ASP A 11 -8.36 9.49 6.41
C ASP A 11 -8.44 10.93 6.96
N CYS A 12 -7.29 11.58 7.16
CA CYS A 12 -7.19 12.98 7.54
C CYS A 12 -7.46 13.97 6.39
N PHE A 13 -7.57 13.52 5.14
CA PHE A 13 -7.85 14.38 3.98
C PHE A 13 -9.26 14.16 3.44
N ALA A 14 -9.96 15.26 3.13
CA ALA A 14 -11.29 15.18 2.52
C ALA A 14 -11.23 14.78 1.04
N THR A 15 -10.12 15.08 0.36
CA THR A 15 -9.94 14.75 -1.06
C THR A 15 -8.50 14.34 -1.38
N LYS A 16 -8.32 13.54 -2.45
CA LYS A 16 -6.97 13.22 -2.98
C LYS A 16 -6.18 14.47 -3.33
N ARG A 17 -6.85 15.52 -3.84
CA ARG A 17 -6.22 16.80 -4.20
C ARG A 17 -5.61 17.47 -2.97
N GLU A 18 -6.32 17.45 -1.85
CA GLU A 18 -5.85 17.98 -0.57
C GLU A 18 -4.63 17.19 -0.08
N GLY A 19 -4.71 15.85 -0.04
CA GLY A 19 -3.59 15.01 0.37
C GLY A 19 -2.35 15.19 -0.50
N VAL A 20 -2.51 15.23 -1.83
CA VAL A 20 -1.40 15.48 -2.77
C VAL A 20 -0.80 16.87 -2.52
N GLY A 21 -1.64 17.89 -2.37
CA GLY A 21 -1.19 19.25 -2.06
C GLY A 21 -0.37 19.29 -0.76
N PHE A 22 -0.91 18.69 0.30
CA PHE A 22 -0.28 18.63 1.62
C PHE A 22 1.12 18.01 1.56
N VAL A 23 1.27 16.84 0.94
CA VAL A 23 2.57 16.16 0.83
C VAL A 23 3.57 17.00 0.00
N LEU A 24 3.11 17.64 -1.07
CA LEU A 24 3.97 18.51 -1.89
C LEU A 24 4.40 19.78 -1.13
N ASP A 25 3.51 20.36 -0.32
CA ASP A 25 3.83 21.51 0.54
C ASP A 25 4.80 21.11 1.66
N ALA A 26 4.61 19.93 2.26
CA ALA A 26 5.54 19.36 3.23
C ALA A 26 6.92 19.12 2.61
N PHE A 27 6.99 18.58 1.39
CA PHE A 27 8.25 18.40 0.67
C PHE A 27 8.96 19.74 0.46
N ARG A 28 8.25 20.75 -0.04
CA ARG A 28 8.82 22.08 -0.27
C ARG A 28 9.32 22.74 1.02
N THR A 29 8.65 22.49 2.14
CA THR A 29 9.07 22.98 3.45
C THR A 29 10.38 22.30 3.90
N ALA A 30 10.50 20.99 3.70
CA ALA A 30 11.71 20.24 4.07
C ALA A 30 12.89 20.48 3.12
N PHE A 31 12.62 20.73 1.84
CA PHE A 31 13.62 20.88 0.78
C PHE A 31 13.34 22.12 -0.08
N PRO A 32 13.54 23.35 0.46
CA PRO A 32 13.11 24.59 -0.18
C PRO A 32 13.79 24.89 -1.52
N ASP A 33 15.02 24.38 -1.72
CA ASP A 33 15.84 24.64 -2.92
C ASP A 33 15.79 23.49 -3.93
N VAL A 34 14.89 22.53 -3.76
CA VAL A 34 14.78 21.35 -4.63
C VAL A 34 13.42 21.30 -5.31
N ASP A 35 13.42 21.35 -6.63
CA ASP A 35 12.23 21.01 -7.42
C ASP A 35 12.12 19.48 -7.58
N PRO A 36 11.06 18.84 -7.06
CA PRO A 36 10.87 17.41 -7.21
C PRO A 36 10.20 17.07 -8.54
N TRP A 37 10.56 15.89 -9.06
CA TRP A 37 9.82 15.18 -10.10
C TRP A 37 8.87 14.19 -9.43
N VAL A 38 7.57 14.38 -9.61
CA VAL A 38 6.54 13.54 -9.01
C VAL A 38 6.26 12.35 -9.92
N PHE A 39 6.48 11.14 -9.43
CA PHE A 39 6.28 9.90 -10.16
C PHE A 39 4.81 9.47 -10.09
N GLY A 40 4.22 9.18 -11.26
CA GLY A 40 2.81 8.85 -11.39
C GLY A 40 2.51 7.37 -11.53
N THR A 41 1.23 7.04 -11.43
CA THR A 41 0.68 5.69 -11.59
C THR A 41 0.83 5.12 -13.01
N ASP A 42 1.12 5.98 -13.98
CA ASP A 42 1.41 5.65 -15.38
C ASP A 42 2.90 5.48 -15.68
N GLY A 43 3.75 5.55 -14.66
CA GLY A 43 5.21 5.41 -14.79
C GLY A 43 5.90 6.66 -15.34
N GLN A 44 5.23 7.81 -15.36
CA GLN A 44 5.80 9.08 -15.85
C GLN A 44 6.12 10.04 -14.70
N PHE A 45 7.19 10.81 -14.88
CA PHE A 45 7.52 11.92 -14.00
C PHE A 45 6.77 13.19 -14.45
N ARG A 46 6.26 13.94 -13.48
CA ARG A 46 5.53 15.20 -13.66
C ARG A 46 6.15 16.31 -12.81
N SER A 47 5.96 17.54 -13.23
CA SER A 47 6.23 18.70 -12.39
C SER A 47 5.24 18.77 -11.22
N VAL A 48 5.59 19.53 -10.18
CA VAL A 48 4.69 19.82 -9.03
C VAL A 48 3.37 20.44 -9.50
N ALA A 49 3.41 21.33 -10.48
CA ALA A 49 2.21 21.98 -11.01
C ALA A 49 1.28 20.98 -11.70
N GLU A 50 1.82 20.08 -12.53
CA GLU A 50 1.05 19.03 -13.19
C GLU A 50 0.45 18.04 -12.18
N ALA A 51 1.24 17.61 -11.18
CA ALA A 51 0.80 16.73 -10.11
C ALA A 51 -0.37 17.34 -9.31
N ARG A 52 -0.31 18.65 -9.03
CA ARG A 52 -1.43 19.37 -8.36
C ARG A 52 -2.67 19.46 -9.23
N ASN A 53 -2.51 19.58 -10.55
CA ASN A 53 -3.64 19.67 -11.47
C ASN A 53 -4.34 18.30 -11.64
N ARG A 54 -3.55 17.22 -11.68
CA ARG A 54 -4.00 15.82 -11.86
C ARG A 54 -3.59 14.94 -10.67
N PRO A 55 -4.16 15.16 -9.47
CA PRO A 55 -3.79 14.41 -8.28
C PRO A 55 -4.03 12.89 -8.42
N GLU A 56 -5.02 12.49 -9.20
CA GLU A 56 -5.33 11.08 -9.50
C GLU A 56 -4.22 10.34 -10.26
N ASP A 57 -3.37 11.07 -11.00
CA ASP A 57 -2.26 10.49 -11.75
C ASP A 57 -1.05 10.18 -10.86
N VAL A 58 -0.98 10.78 -9.66
CA VAL A 58 0.20 10.68 -8.77
C VAL A 58 -0.11 10.04 -7.42
N ALA A 59 -1.39 9.91 -7.07
CA ALA A 59 -1.81 9.19 -5.87
C ALA A 59 -1.60 7.67 -6.02
N ALA A 60 -1.10 7.02 -4.97
CA ALA A 60 -0.88 5.57 -4.83
C ALA A 60 0.07 4.98 -5.90
N ALA A 61 1.16 5.68 -6.19
CA ALA A 61 2.14 5.28 -7.21
C ALA A 61 3.31 4.42 -6.65
N ASN A 62 3.29 4.04 -5.37
CA ASN A 62 4.42 3.41 -4.68
C ASN A 62 4.84 2.03 -5.21
N TRP A 63 3.92 1.27 -5.79
CA TRP A 63 4.20 -0.05 -6.36
C TRP A 63 4.81 0.04 -7.76
N VAL A 64 4.56 1.13 -8.50
CA VAL A 64 4.85 1.24 -9.94
C VAL A 64 6.35 1.25 -10.20
N ALA A 65 7.11 2.03 -9.44
CA ALA A 65 8.55 2.14 -9.61
C ALA A 65 9.25 0.79 -9.37
N SER A 66 8.86 0.10 -8.30
CA SER A 66 9.38 -1.23 -7.95
C SER A 66 9.03 -2.27 -9.02
N ALA A 67 7.77 -2.32 -9.46
CA ALA A 67 7.33 -3.24 -10.51
C ALA A 67 8.05 -2.98 -11.84
N MET A 68 8.23 -1.70 -12.23
CA MET A 68 8.98 -1.32 -13.43
C MET A 68 10.46 -1.69 -13.33
N LEU A 69 11.06 -1.60 -12.14
CA LEU A 69 12.45 -2.02 -11.93
C LEU A 69 12.59 -3.54 -12.09
N VAL A 70 11.70 -4.32 -11.46
CA VAL A 70 11.67 -5.79 -11.58
C VAL A 70 11.47 -6.22 -13.03
N ALA A 71 10.60 -5.53 -13.76
CA ALA A 71 10.30 -5.84 -15.17
C ALA A 71 11.52 -5.74 -16.10
N ARG A 72 12.56 -4.97 -15.73
CA ARG A 72 13.80 -4.89 -16.52
C ARG A 72 14.61 -6.18 -16.48
N SER A 73 14.52 -6.93 -15.39
CA SER A 73 15.29 -8.16 -15.17
C SER A 73 14.46 -9.42 -15.40
N PHE A 74 13.14 -9.33 -15.21
CA PHE A 74 12.23 -10.46 -15.30
C PHE A 74 11.10 -10.14 -16.28
N PRO A 75 11.24 -10.57 -17.56
CA PRO A 75 10.27 -10.24 -18.60
C PRO A 75 8.88 -10.85 -18.37
N GLU A 76 8.82 -12.02 -17.74
CA GLU A 76 7.58 -12.71 -17.39
C GLU A 76 7.60 -12.98 -15.89
N ALA A 77 6.77 -12.26 -15.13
CA ALA A 77 6.75 -12.36 -13.68
C ALA A 77 5.42 -11.92 -13.08
N LEU A 78 5.21 -12.29 -11.82
CA LEU A 78 4.20 -11.69 -10.96
C LEU A 78 4.94 -10.99 -9.82
N PHE A 79 4.89 -9.65 -9.81
CA PHE A 79 5.46 -8.85 -8.73
C PHE A 79 4.47 -8.82 -7.55
N LEU A 80 4.95 -9.19 -6.37
CA LEU A 80 4.20 -9.17 -5.12
C LEU A 80 4.92 -8.25 -4.13
N ASP A 81 4.23 -7.21 -3.68
CA ASP A 81 4.70 -6.32 -2.60
C ASP A 81 3.72 -6.41 -1.45
N VAL A 82 4.17 -6.94 -0.32
CA VAL A 82 3.35 -7.12 0.89
C VAL A 82 3.82 -6.11 1.91
N GLY A 83 3.07 -5.03 2.04
CA GLY A 83 3.28 -4.03 3.09
C GLY A 83 2.65 -4.42 4.41
N SER A 84 2.66 -3.49 5.37
CA SER A 84 1.99 -3.68 6.66
C SER A 84 0.47 -3.82 6.54
N THR A 85 -0.14 -3.25 5.50
CA THR A 85 -1.60 -3.07 5.37
C THR A 85 -2.19 -3.69 4.11
N THR A 86 -1.42 -3.65 3.02
CA THR A 86 -1.89 -4.00 1.68
C THR A 86 -0.90 -4.92 0.99
N THR A 87 -1.40 -5.67 0.01
CA THR A 87 -0.61 -6.49 -0.90
C THR A 87 -0.89 -6.05 -2.32
N ASP A 88 0.16 -5.63 -3.03
CA ASP A 88 0.11 -5.32 -4.45
C ASP A 88 0.45 -6.58 -5.26
N ILE A 89 -0.40 -6.92 -6.24
CA ILE A 89 -0.26 -8.12 -7.09
C ILE A 89 -0.20 -7.67 -8.55
N ILE A 90 1.00 -7.51 -9.10
CA ILE A 90 1.22 -6.81 -10.36
C ILE A 90 1.79 -7.75 -11.42
N PRO A 91 1.04 -8.06 -12.48
CA PRO A 91 1.57 -8.88 -13.57
C PRO A 91 2.62 -8.10 -14.37
N ILE A 92 3.68 -8.80 -14.78
CA ILE A 92 4.72 -8.32 -15.68
C ILE A 92 4.76 -9.28 -16.88
N VAL A 93 4.60 -8.71 -18.08
CA VAL A 93 4.56 -9.46 -19.35
C VAL A 93 5.42 -8.74 -20.37
N GLY A 94 6.30 -9.46 -21.06
CA GLY A 94 7.24 -8.92 -22.05
C GLY A 94 8.14 -7.80 -21.50
N GLY A 95 8.51 -7.86 -20.21
CA GLY A 95 9.35 -6.84 -19.55
C GLY A 95 8.61 -5.53 -19.29
N ARG A 96 7.28 -5.55 -19.23
CA ARG A 96 6.44 -4.39 -18.94
C ARG A 96 5.42 -4.72 -17.87
N VAL A 97 5.14 -3.73 -17.03
CA VAL A 97 4.02 -3.78 -16.08
C VAL A 97 2.71 -3.89 -16.87
N ALA A 98 1.95 -4.95 -16.63
CA ALA A 98 0.71 -5.28 -17.31
C ALA A 98 -0.53 -5.09 -16.41
N ALA A 99 -0.44 -4.19 -15.42
CA ALA A 99 -1.54 -3.84 -14.52
C ALA A 99 -2.73 -3.27 -15.31
N ARG A 100 -3.93 -3.74 -14.97
CA ARG A 100 -5.23 -3.29 -15.50
C ARG A 100 -5.72 -2.06 -14.76
N GLY A 101 -5.51 -1.99 -13.45
CA GLY A 101 -5.95 -0.91 -12.61
C GLY A 101 -4.89 0.18 -12.45
N ARG A 102 -5.27 1.43 -12.70
CA ARG A 102 -4.43 2.63 -12.42
C ARG A 102 -4.86 3.40 -11.17
N THR A 103 -6.00 3.03 -10.60
CA THR A 103 -6.53 3.57 -9.35
C THR A 103 -6.75 2.41 -8.39
N ASP A 104 -6.72 2.66 -7.07
CA ASP A 104 -6.95 1.60 -6.08
C ASP A 104 -8.27 0.88 -6.30
N THR A 105 -9.34 1.60 -6.65
CA THR A 105 -10.63 0.98 -6.97
C THR A 105 -10.53 0.03 -8.15
N ALA A 106 -9.86 0.42 -9.23
CA ALA A 106 -9.67 -0.44 -10.39
C ALA A 106 -8.77 -1.65 -10.07
N ARG A 107 -7.75 -1.45 -9.22
CA ARG A 107 -6.86 -2.51 -8.75
C ARG A 107 -7.58 -3.49 -7.82
N LEU A 108 -8.46 -3.01 -6.95
CA LEU A 108 -9.34 -3.84 -6.12
C LEU A 108 -10.31 -4.66 -6.96
N LEU A 109 -10.91 -4.04 -7.99
CA LEU A 109 -11.83 -4.74 -8.91
C LEU A 109 -11.13 -5.82 -9.74
N SER A 110 -9.85 -5.63 -10.07
CA SER A 110 -9.06 -6.58 -10.86
C SER A 110 -8.31 -7.61 -10.01
N GLY A 111 -8.25 -7.43 -8.69
CA GLY A 111 -7.46 -8.26 -7.77
C GLY A 111 -5.97 -7.91 -7.71
N GLU A 112 -5.57 -6.79 -8.31
CA GLU A 112 -4.18 -6.29 -8.33
C GLU A 112 -3.79 -5.53 -7.05
N LEU A 113 -4.78 -5.27 -6.18
CA LEU A 113 -4.61 -4.74 -4.83
C LEU A 113 -5.51 -5.55 -3.89
N VAL A 114 -4.94 -6.06 -2.81
CA VAL A 114 -5.66 -6.72 -1.73
C VAL A 114 -5.41 -5.97 -0.42
N TYR A 115 -6.48 -5.63 0.30
CA TYR A 115 -6.40 -4.95 1.61
C TYR A 115 -6.07 -5.92 2.75
N THR A 116 -4.96 -6.62 2.58
CA THR A 116 -4.33 -7.43 3.63
C THR A 116 -2.82 -7.25 3.56
N GLY A 117 -2.19 -7.10 4.71
CA GLY A 117 -0.74 -6.98 4.84
C GLY A 117 -0.27 -7.70 6.09
N ALA A 118 1.04 -7.62 6.35
CA ALA A 118 1.67 -8.43 7.38
C ALA A 118 1.31 -8.00 8.81
N LEU A 119 0.87 -6.75 9.03
CA LEU A 119 0.78 -6.20 10.39
C LEU A 119 -0.62 -5.69 10.77
N ARG A 120 -1.15 -4.72 10.04
CA ARG A 120 -2.24 -3.84 10.50
C ARG A 120 -3.64 -4.37 10.20
N THR A 121 -3.77 -5.42 9.39
CA THR A 121 -5.08 -5.90 8.94
C THR A 121 -5.84 -6.56 10.10
N PRO A 122 -7.05 -6.12 10.45
CA PRO A 122 -7.85 -6.79 11.48
C PRO A 122 -8.12 -8.25 11.11
N VAL A 123 -7.97 -9.18 12.06
CA VAL A 123 -8.19 -10.62 11.81
C VAL A 123 -9.59 -10.89 11.26
N ALA A 124 -10.59 -10.15 11.75
CA ALA A 124 -11.98 -10.25 11.28
C ALA A 124 -12.18 -9.87 9.80
N ALA A 125 -11.25 -9.12 9.20
CA ALA A 125 -11.25 -8.81 7.77
C ALA A 125 -10.63 -9.93 6.91
N ILE A 126 -9.84 -10.83 7.53
CA ILE A 126 -9.13 -11.92 6.85
C ILE A 126 -9.99 -13.20 6.85
N VAL A 127 -10.55 -13.56 8.01
CA VAL A 127 -11.32 -14.80 8.20
C VAL A 127 -12.65 -14.54 8.86
N ARG A 128 -13.67 -15.35 8.51
CA ARG A 128 -15.00 -15.31 9.17
C ARG A 128 -15.17 -16.35 10.28
N TRP A 129 -14.35 -17.41 10.24
CA TRP A 129 -14.43 -18.55 11.15
C TRP A 129 -13.04 -19.12 11.39
N VAL A 130 -12.84 -19.68 12.57
CA VAL A 130 -11.66 -20.46 12.93
C VAL A 130 -12.06 -21.84 13.44
N THR A 131 -11.14 -22.79 13.39
CA THR A 131 -11.34 -24.14 13.92
C THR A 131 -10.77 -24.22 15.32
N LEU A 132 -11.63 -24.53 16.30
CA LEU A 132 -11.23 -24.87 17.66
C LEU A 132 -11.40 -26.39 17.87
N SER A 133 -10.82 -26.94 18.95
CA SER A 133 -10.91 -28.37 19.26
C SER A 133 -12.34 -28.91 19.37
N VAL A 134 -13.30 -28.04 19.72
CA VAL A 134 -14.72 -28.36 19.89
C VAL A 134 -15.58 -28.06 18.66
N GLY A 135 -14.99 -27.51 17.58
CA GLY A 135 -15.70 -27.21 16.33
C GLY A 135 -15.36 -25.84 15.72
N ARG A 136 -16.15 -25.44 14.73
CA ARG A 136 -15.98 -24.19 13.99
C ARG A 136 -16.61 -23.01 14.74
N CYS A 137 -15.81 -21.98 15.01
CA CYS A 137 -16.21 -20.79 15.78
C CYS A 137 -16.19 -19.54 14.91
N ARG A 138 -17.14 -18.60 15.10
CA ARG A 138 -17.09 -17.28 14.46
C ARG A 138 -16.03 -16.42 15.12
N VAL A 139 -15.41 -15.56 14.33
CA VAL A 139 -14.58 -14.49 14.89
C VAL A 139 -15.45 -13.33 15.38
N ALA A 140 -15.00 -12.66 16.43
CA ALA A 140 -15.53 -11.37 16.87
C ALA A 140 -15.29 -10.30 15.78
N ALA A 141 -16.16 -9.30 15.70
CA ALA A 141 -16.03 -8.21 14.72
C ALA A 141 -15.19 -7.03 15.27
N GLU A 142 -14.97 -7.01 16.57
CA GLU A 142 -14.22 -6.03 17.31
C GLU A 142 -12.71 -6.11 16.99
N HIS A 143 -12.04 -4.97 17.09
CA HIS A 143 -10.61 -4.84 16.81
C HIS A 143 -9.77 -5.35 17.99
N PHE A 144 -9.77 -6.67 18.21
CA PHE A 144 -8.98 -7.32 19.27
C PHE A 144 -7.64 -7.87 18.80
N ALA A 145 -7.55 -8.24 17.52
CA ALA A 145 -6.34 -8.82 16.94
C ALA A 145 -6.16 -8.39 15.50
N VAL A 146 -4.91 -8.28 15.09
CA VAL A 146 -4.45 -7.91 13.75
C VAL A 146 -3.54 -8.99 13.17
N ALA A 147 -3.18 -8.85 11.90
CA ALA A 147 -2.29 -9.78 11.20
C ALA A 147 -0.94 -9.97 11.92
N ALA A 148 -0.39 -8.89 12.51
CA ALA A 148 0.86 -8.96 13.25
C ALA A 148 0.81 -10.00 14.39
N ASP A 149 -0.30 -10.06 15.16
CA ASP A 149 -0.47 -11.04 16.24
C ASP A 149 -0.40 -12.48 15.70
N VAL A 150 -1.02 -12.72 14.55
CA VAL A 150 -1.03 -14.03 13.88
C VAL A 150 0.37 -14.37 13.36
N HIS A 151 1.03 -13.43 12.69
CA HIS A 151 2.37 -13.64 12.14
C HIS A 151 3.42 -13.84 13.24
N LEU A 152 3.33 -13.09 14.35
CA LEU A 152 4.21 -13.26 15.51
C LEU A 152 3.98 -14.62 16.17
N TRP A 153 2.71 -15.00 16.39
CA TRP A 153 2.39 -16.29 17.01
C TRP A 153 2.84 -17.49 16.18
N LEU A 154 2.78 -17.38 14.84
CA LEU A 154 3.26 -18.41 13.92
C LEU A 154 4.78 -18.38 13.69
N GLY A 155 5.49 -17.37 14.23
CA GLY A 155 6.94 -17.20 14.03
C GLY A 155 7.32 -16.74 12.62
N HIS A 156 6.40 -16.11 11.89
CA HIS A 156 6.68 -15.48 10.59
C HIS A 156 7.45 -14.16 10.73
N ILE A 157 7.29 -13.48 11.86
CA ILE A 157 7.97 -12.23 12.21
C ILE A 157 8.46 -12.31 13.67
N ASP A 158 9.41 -11.46 14.03
CA ASP A 158 9.82 -11.28 15.43
C ASP A 158 9.12 -10.07 16.10
N GLN A 159 9.44 -9.84 17.38
CA GLN A 159 8.86 -8.71 18.13
C GLN A 159 9.35 -7.35 17.61
N GLY A 160 10.56 -7.28 17.06
CA GLY A 160 11.11 -6.05 16.46
C GLY A 160 10.42 -5.69 15.14
N ASP A 161 9.90 -6.67 14.42
CA ASP A 161 9.12 -6.47 13.19
C ASP A 161 7.68 -5.97 13.47
N TYR A 162 7.13 -6.22 14.66
CA TYR A 162 5.81 -5.72 15.09
C TYR A 162 5.90 -4.22 15.44
N THR A 163 5.92 -3.39 14.41
CA THR A 163 6.16 -1.94 14.53
C THR A 163 4.90 -1.06 14.56
N CYS A 164 3.71 -1.65 14.42
CA CYS A 164 2.46 -0.91 14.60
C CYS A 164 1.94 -1.03 16.04
N ASP A 165 1.07 -0.10 16.44
CA ASP A 165 0.42 -0.17 17.74
C ASP A 165 -0.40 -1.46 17.84
N THR A 166 -0.25 -2.16 18.97
CA THR A 166 -1.08 -3.30 19.34
C THR A 166 -2.51 -2.85 19.61
N PRO A 167 -3.54 -3.63 19.25
CA PRO A 167 -4.94 -3.23 19.42
C PRO A 167 -5.36 -2.82 20.84
N ASP A 168 -4.73 -3.40 21.87
CA ASP A 168 -5.00 -3.12 23.28
C ASP A 168 -3.97 -2.19 23.95
N GLY A 169 -2.99 -1.69 23.19
CA GLY A 169 -1.89 -0.84 23.66
C GLY A 169 -0.89 -1.55 24.58
N ARG A 170 -0.80 -2.89 24.52
CA ARG A 170 0.11 -3.70 25.34
C ARG A 170 1.05 -4.52 24.47
N GLY A 171 2.24 -4.81 24.98
CA GLY A 171 3.26 -5.62 24.30
C GLY A 171 4.49 -5.79 25.16
#